data_AF-A0A838HIH0-F1
#
_entry.id   AF-A0A838HIH0-F1
#
_cell.length_a   1.000
_cell.length_b   1.000
_cell.length_c   1.000
_cell.angle_alpha   90.00
_cell.angle_beta   90.00
_cell.angle_gamma   90.00
#
_symmetry.space_group_name_H-M   'P 1'
#
loop_
_entity.id
_entity.type
_entity.pdbx_description
1 polymer ?
#
loop_
_entity_poly.entity_id
_entity_poly.type
_entity_poly.pdbx_seq_one_letter_code
_entity_poly.pdbx_strand_id
1 'polypeptide(L)'
;MPAGSALAAVLILLQLACASAAQRKPEDAALPRAARKTPPPPCPGVDPANAGVHLTFLATNDFHGALESKTYPWSNGRPVGGAGALAAAIESAREVNPGGTVLLDGGDVMQGTPISNLVRGASVIELFNLLGYDAAAIGNHEFDWGIDTLQARVAQARFPFLSANIVERASERAPSWSPATRLLERKGVRIGVIGLTTRSTPATTLPDNVRQLVFTDLAQAVNRAVPQLQAAGAELIVVLAHAGAVYDADAERYRGEIADAMPAMDAAVDLVVSGHTHTLQNAELNGIVLVQARSSGTALAIVDLWVDPESGEVVCSTVDVPT
;
A
#
# COMPACT_ATOMS: atom_id res chain seq x y z
N MET A 1 66.31 3.92 -28.32
CA MET A 1 65.03 4.13 -29.03
C MET A 1 64.19 2.87 -28.83
N PRO A 2 62.85 2.92 -28.70
CA PRO A 2 62.00 3.69 -27.78
C PRO A 2 60.96 2.78 -27.03
N ALA A 3 60.06 3.42 -26.27
CA ALA A 3 58.72 3.00 -25.77
C ALA A 3 58.68 1.97 -24.61
N GLY A 4 58.17 2.31 -23.41
CA GLY A 4 56.74 2.54 -23.08
C GLY A 4 56.14 1.21 -22.58
N SER A 5 55.33 1.06 -21.54
CA SER A 5 54.52 1.92 -20.69
C SER A 5 53.98 1.02 -19.55
N ALA A 6 53.51 1.64 -18.46
CA ALA A 6 52.99 1.03 -17.24
C ALA A 6 51.85 0.03 -17.45
N LEU A 7 51.74 -0.96 -16.55
CA LEU A 7 50.44 -1.52 -16.14
C LEU A 7 50.49 -1.88 -14.65
N ALA A 8 50.00 -0.95 -13.82
CA ALA A 8 49.61 -1.22 -12.45
C ALA A 8 48.25 -1.94 -12.51
N ALA A 9 48.21 -3.21 -12.10
CA ALA A 9 46.95 -3.89 -11.82
C ALA A 9 46.40 -3.37 -10.49
N VAL A 10 45.58 -2.32 -10.55
CA VAL A 10 44.77 -1.88 -9.41
C VAL A 10 43.64 -2.88 -9.25
N LEU A 11 43.76 -3.71 -8.22
CA LEU A 11 42.70 -4.56 -7.70
C LEU A 11 41.62 -3.66 -7.11
N ILE A 12 40.61 -3.28 -7.90
CA ILE A 12 39.40 -2.65 -7.37
C ILE A 12 38.52 -3.78 -6.83
N LEU A 13 38.62 -4.01 -5.51
CA LEU A 13 37.58 -4.71 -4.77
C LEU A 13 36.32 -3.85 -4.85
N LEU A 14 35.36 -4.27 -5.67
CA LEU A 14 33.97 -3.81 -5.57
C LEU A 14 33.39 -4.44 -4.29
N GLN A 15 33.56 -3.78 -3.15
CA GLN A 15 32.76 -4.09 -1.97
C GLN A 15 31.37 -3.48 -2.21
N LEU A 16 30.44 -4.30 -2.69
CA LEU A 16 29.02 -4.05 -2.46
C LEU A 16 28.84 -3.95 -0.95
N ALA A 17 28.57 -2.74 -0.47
CA ALA A 17 28.02 -2.55 0.85
C ALA A 17 26.57 -3.06 0.81
N CYS A 18 26.39 -4.36 1.04
CA CYS A 18 25.15 -4.84 1.64
C CYS A 18 25.09 -4.25 3.05
N ALA A 19 24.53 -3.06 3.18
CA ALA A 19 23.98 -2.63 4.45
C ALA A 19 22.87 -3.63 4.78
N SER A 20 23.07 -4.45 5.82
CA SER A 20 21.95 -5.21 6.38
C SER A 20 20.89 -4.19 6.79
N ALA A 21 19.75 -4.17 6.11
CA ALA A 21 18.62 -3.33 6.46
C ALA A 21 18.16 -3.71 7.87
N ALA A 22 18.62 -2.96 8.87
CA ALA A 22 18.09 -3.04 10.21
C ALA A 22 16.61 -2.63 10.15
N GLN A 23 15.73 -3.44 10.73
CA GLN A 23 14.30 -3.11 10.82
C GLN A 23 14.15 -1.76 11.53
N ARG A 24 13.51 -0.78 10.88
CA ARG A 24 13.18 0.49 11.53
C ARG A 24 12.08 0.26 12.56
N LYS A 25 12.25 0.85 13.76
CA LYS A 25 11.25 0.80 14.83
C LYS A 25 10.16 1.85 14.59
N PRO A 26 8.90 1.62 15.03
CA PRO A 26 7.78 2.54 14.80
C PRO A 26 7.92 3.94 15.45
N GLU A 27 8.87 4.11 16.36
CA GLU A 27 8.98 5.25 17.29
C GLU A 27 9.79 6.45 16.74
N ASP A 28 10.43 6.33 15.56
CA ASP A 28 11.22 7.41 14.94
C ASP A 28 10.38 8.44 14.14
N ALA A 29 9.09 8.57 14.44
CA ALA A 29 8.17 9.45 13.70
C ALA A 29 8.50 10.94 13.95
N ALA A 30 8.98 11.62 12.90
CA ALA A 30 9.06 13.07 12.86
C ALA A 30 7.66 13.72 12.91
N LEU A 31 7.60 15.04 13.16
CA LEU A 31 6.36 15.84 13.18
C LEU A 31 5.37 15.44 12.05
N PRO A 32 4.05 15.39 12.31
CA PRO A 32 3.06 14.95 11.33
C PRO A 32 3.13 15.81 10.04
N ARG A 33 3.45 15.18 8.91
CA ARG A 33 3.71 15.84 7.61
C ARG A 33 2.51 16.57 7.02
N ALA A 34 1.29 16.33 7.48
CA ALA A 34 0.08 17.05 7.05
C ALA A 34 0.16 18.59 7.25
N ALA A 35 1.18 19.11 7.95
CA ALA A 35 1.44 20.54 8.09
C ALA A 35 2.48 21.11 7.09
N ARG A 36 3.07 20.30 6.20
CA ARG A 36 4.12 20.76 5.27
C ARG A 36 3.51 21.44 4.04
N LYS A 37 4.14 22.54 3.60
CA LYS A 37 3.78 23.27 2.38
C LYS A 37 4.63 22.90 1.16
N THR A 38 5.68 22.12 1.37
CA THR A 38 6.65 21.74 0.33
C THR A 38 7.04 20.28 0.50
N PRO A 39 7.44 19.60 -0.59
CA PRO A 39 7.94 18.24 -0.53
C PRO A 39 9.06 18.08 0.50
N PRO A 40 9.17 16.91 1.16
CA PRO A 40 10.41 16.57 1.86
C PRO A 40 11.62 16.66 0.90
N PRO A 41 12.83 16.96 1.41
CA PRO A 41 14.04 16.71 0.63
C PRO A 41 14.22 15.19 0.44
N PRO A 42 14.97 14.77 -0.61
CA PRO A 42 15.44 13.39 -0.73
C PRO A 42 16.30 12.95 0.46
N CYS A 43 16.60 11.65 0.50
CA CYS A 43 17.40 11.02 1.54
C CYS A 43 18.80 11.65 1.63
N PRO A 44 19.40 11.71 2.84
CA PRO A 44 20.78 12.17 2.98
C PRO A 44 21.73 11.43 2.04
N GLY A 45 22.56 12.18 1.30
CA GLY A 45 23.48 11.63 0.31
C GLY A 45 22.93 11.58 -1.13
N VAL A 46 21.63 11.82 -1.33
CA VAL A 46 21.04 12.00 -2.67
C VAL A 46 21.02 13.48 -3.00
N ASP A 47 21.67 13.86 -4.10
CA ASP A 47 21.64 15.24 -4.62
C ASP A 47 20.21 15.56 -5.13
N PRO A 48 19.53 16.59 -4.60
CA PRO A 48 18.20 16.98 -5.07
C PRO A 48 18.11 17.27 -6.57
N ALA A 49 19.20 17.71 -7.21
CA ALA A 49 19.22 17.94 -8.66
C ALA A 49 19.16 16.63 -9.47
N ASN A 50 19.55 15.50 -8.86
CA ASN A 50 19.65 14.19 -9.48
C ASN A 50 18.79 13.13 -8.77
N ALA A 51 17.86 13.55 -7.92
CA ALA A 51 17.00 12.66 -7.15
C ALA A 51 15.89 12.00 -7.99
N GLY A 52 15.86 12.22 -9.30
CA GLY A 52 14.85 11.65 -10.18
C GLY A 52 13.44 12.21 -9.97
N VAL A 53 12.43 11.42 -10.36
CA VAL A 53 11.01 11.78 -10.28
C VAL A 53 10.46 11.50 -8.90
N HIS A 54 9.94 12.54 -8.24
CA HIS A 54 9.31 12.43 -6.93
C HIS A 54 7.81 12.10 -7.01
N LEU A 55 7.45 10.95 -6.44
CA LEU A 55 6.09 10.45 -6.28
C LEU A 55 5.70 10.35 -4.81
N THR A 56 4.43 10.57 -4.50
CA THR A 56 3.86 10.46 -3.15
C THR A 56 2.71 9.47 -3.15
N PHE A 57 2.82 8.41 -2.36
CA PHE A 57 1.78 7.42 -2.14
C PHE A 57 1.06 7.75 -0.83
N LEU A 58 -0.23 8.04 -0.96
CA LEU A 58 -1.14 8.21 0.16
C LEU A 58 -1.89 6.89 0.35
N ALA A 59 -1.85 6.35 1.55
CA ALA A 59 -2.42 5.05 1.84
C ALA A 59 -3.28 5.07 3.09
N THR A 60 -4.49 4.54 2.94
CA THR A 60 -5.42 4.20 4.03
C THR A 60 -5.68 2.71 4.06
N ASN A 61 -6.35 2.23 5.10
CA ASN A 61 -6.85 0.88 5.23
C ASN A 61 -7.94 0.85 6.32
N ASP A 62 -8.79 -0.17 6.30
CA ASP A 62 -9.76 -0.45 7.37
C ASP A 62 -10.65 0.76 7.70
N PHE A 63 -11.13 1.46 6.67
CA PHE A 63 -11.97 2.65 6.85
C PHE A 63 -13.29 2.31 7.56
N HIS A 64 -13.79 1.08 7.38
CA HIS A 64 -14.95 0.53 8.08
C HIS A 64 -16.22 1.39 8.07
N GLY A 65 -16.39 2.15 6.99
CA GLY A 65 -17.47 3.13 6.87
C GLY A 65 -17.46 4.23 7.94
N ALA A 66 -16.29 4.56 8.50
CA ALA A 66 -16.12 5.63 9.49
C ALA A 66 -16.30 7.02 8.85
N LEU A 67 -17.53 7.35 8.46
CA LEU A 67 -17.86 8.65 7.87
C LEU A 67 -17.79 9.80 8.88
N GLU A 68 -18.06 9.52 10.16
CA GLU A 68 -17.99 10.49 11.25
C GLU A 68 -16.73 10.30 12.11
N SER A 69 -16.15 11.42 12.54
CA SER A 69 -15.05 11.42 13.51
C SER A 69 -15.52 10.93 14.88
N LYS A 70 -14.63 10.30 15.65
CA LYS A 70 -14.91 9.84 17.01
C LYS A 70 -13.77 10.19 17.96
N THR A 71 -14.07 10.26 19.25
CA THR A 71 -13.07 10.39 20.30
C THR A 71 -12.66 8.99 20.77
N TYR A 72 -11.36 8.73 20.80
CA TYR A 72 -10.77 7.48 21.28
C TYR A 72 -10.02 7.73 22.60
N PRO A 73 -9.76 6.69 23.41
CA PRO A 73 -8.98 6.85 24.65
C PRO A 73 -7.61 7.50 24.42
N TRP A 74 -6.97 7.20 23.28
CA TRP A 74 -5.65 7.75 22.91
C TRP A 74 -5.71 9.17 22.32
N SER A 75 -6.89 9.69 21.97
CA SER A 75 -7.03 11.00 21.31
C SER A 75 -7.19 12.17 22.29
N ASN A 76 -7.08 11.93 23.60
CA ASN A 76 -7.13 12.97 24.66
C ASN A 76 -8.33 13.91 24.54
N GLY A 77 -9.52 13.36 24.26
CA GLY A 77 -10.76 14.12 24.14
C GLY A 77 -11.00 14.78 22.78
N ARG A 78 -10.04 14.70 21.84
CA ARG A 78 -10.20 15.25 20.49
C ARG A 78 -10.91 14.26 19.56
N PRO A 79 -11.88 14.70 18.75
CA PRO A 79 -12.42 13.88 17.67
C PRO A 79 -11.34 13.67 16.61
N VAL A 80 -11.17 12.43 16.15
CA VAL A 80 -10.20 12.00 15.15
C VAL A 80 -10.86 11.02 14.16
N GLY A 81 -10.24 10.88 12.99
CA GLY A 81 -10.79 10.10 11.88
C GLY A 81 -12.03 10.74 11.25
N GLY A 82 -12.80 9.94 10.52
CA GLY A 82 -13.96 10.45 9.79
C GLY A 82 -13.63 10.93 8.38
N ALA A 83 -14.66 11.04 7.54
CA ALA A 83 -14.54 11.49 6.15
C ALA A 83 -13.93 12.88 6.03
N GLY A 84 -14.35 13.83 6.88
CA GLY A 84 -13.89 15.22 6.82
C GLY A 84 -12.41 15.40 7.14
N ALA A 85 -11.93 14.75 8.20
CA ALA A 85 -10.52 14.83 8.59
C ALA A 85 -9.62 14.14 7.55
N LEU A 86 -10.05 12.96 7.06
CA LEU A 86 -9.33 12.23 6.03
C LEU A 86 -9.26 13.03 4.72
N ALA A 87 -10.38 13.62 4.28
CA ALA A 87 -10.42 14.46 3.09
C ALA A 87 -9.43 15.63 3.19
N ALA A 88 -9.44 16.35 4.32
CA ALA A 88 -8.51 17.46 4.54
C ALA A 88 -7.04 17.03 4.51
N ALA A 89 -6.72 15.87 5.11
CA ALA A 89 -5.36 15.33 5.11
C ALA A 89 -4.89 14.93 3.69
N ILE A 90 -5.76 14.28 2.92
CA ILE A 90 -5.49 13.88 1.52
C ILE A 90 -5.26 15.12 0.66
N GLU A 91 -6.15 16.11 0.72
CA GLU A 91 -6.03 17.33 -0.07
C GLU A 91 -4.76 18.11 0.28
N SER A 92 -4.47 18.26 1.58
CA SER A 92 -3.22 18.91 2.02
C SER A 92 -1.98 18.18 1.51
N ALA A 93 -1.98 16.84 1.49
CA ALA A 93 -0.85 16.06 0.99
C ALA A 93 -0.71 16.16 -0.55
N ARG A 94 -1.82 16.27 -1.28
CA ARG A 94 -1.82 16.49 -2.74
C ARG A 94 -1.25 17.85 -3.14
N GLU A 95 -1.53 18.89 -2.35
CA GLU A 95 -0.96 20.23 -2.57
C GLU A 95 0.56 20.25 -2.46
N VAL A 96 1.14 19.36 -1.66
CA VAL A 96 2.59 19.23 -1.52
C VAL A 96 3.25 18.67 -2.79
N ASN A 97 2.62 17.70 -3.45
CA ASN A 97 3.15 17.08 -4.67
C ASN A 97 2.11 16.98 -5.82
N PRO A 98 1.73 18.12 -6.44
CA PRO A 98 0.71 18.14 -7.47
C PRO A 98 1.07 17.26 -8.68
N GLY A 99 0.12 16.42 -9.11
CA GLY A 99 0.31 15.50 -10.24
C GLY A 99 1.25 14.31 -9.99
N GLY A 100 1.94 14.27 -8.84
CA GLY A 100 2.82 13.17 -8.42
C GLY A 100 2.22 12.26 -7.34
N THR A 101 0.95 12.46 -6.99
CA THR A 101 0.30 11.74 -5.89
C THR A 101 -0.52 10.54 -6.39
N VAL A 102 -0.42 9.42 -5.70
CA VAL A 102 -1.24 8.20 -5.86
C VAL A 102 -2.00 7.94 -4.57
N LEU A 103 -3.31 7.69 -4.63
CA LEU A 103 -4.14 7.44 -3.44
C LEU A 103 -4.65 6.00 -3.44
N LEU A 104 -4.31 5.22 -2.42
CA LEU A 104 -4.54 3.78 -2.35
C LEU A 104 -5.21 3.38 -1.05
N ASP A 105 -5.97 2.29 -1.06
CA ASP A 105 -6.59 1.72 0.15
C ASP A 105 -6.31 0.22 0.33
N GLY A 106 -5.99 -0.19 1.55
CA GLY A 106 -5.68 -1.56 1.94
C GLY A 106 -6.90 -2.48 2.16
N GLY A 107 -8.13 -2.07 1.84
CA GLY A 107 -9.35 -2.86 1.98
C GLY A 107 -10.09 -2.64 3.29
N ASP A 108 -11.22 -3.35 3.46
CA ASP A 108 -12.22 -3.16 4.53
C ASP A 108 -12.72 -1.72 4.60
N VAL A 109 -13.23 -1.27 3.46
CA VAL A 109 -13.65 0.12 3.25
C VAL A 109 -15.06 0.32 3.79
N MET A 110 -15.95 -0.63 3.52
CA MET A 110 -17.40 -0.37 3.55
C MET A 110 -18.08 -0.72 4.87
N GLN A 111 -17.89 -1.94 5.36
CA GLN A 111 -18.63 -2.46 6.51
C GLN A 111 -18.05 -1.90 7.81
N GLY A 112 -18.90 -1.56 8.78
CA GLY A 112 -18.45 -1.31 10.15
C GLY A 112 -19.41 -0.41 10.94
N THR A 113 -19.59 0.84 10.51
CA THR A 113 -20.48 1.78 11.21
C THR A 113 -21.95 1.69 10.76
N PRO A 114 -22.92 2.08 11.62
CA PRO A 114 -24.34 2.06 11.26
C PRO A 114 -24.71 2.89 10.00
N ILE A 115 -24.07 4.06 9.81
CA ILE A 115 -24.35 4.95 8.67
C ILE A 115 -24.02 4.25 7.36
N SER A 116 -22.89 3.54 7.31
CA SER A 116 -22.49 2.78 6.13
C SER A 116 -23.29 1.48 5.98
N ASN A 117 -23.48 0.74 7.08
CA ASN A 117 -24.15 -0.56 7.06
C ASN A 117 -25.60 -0.46 6.59
N LEU A 118 -26.32 0.61 6.95
CA LEU A 118 -27.72 0.82 6.54
C LEU A 118 -27.87 0.84 5.01
N VAL A 119 -26.86 1.35 4.30
CA VAL A 119 -26.84 1.45 2.83
C VAL A 119 -25.83 0.48 2.20
N ARG A 120 -25.36 -0.51 2.96
CA ARG A 120 -24.40 -1.53 2.53
C ARG A 120 -23.19 -0.94 1.80
N GLY A 121 -22.56 0.07 2.39
CA GLY A 121 -21.32 0.66 1.87
C GLY A 121 -21.50 1.73 0.80
N ALA A 122 -22.71 1.95 0.29
CA ALA A 122 -22.94 2.86 -0.85
C ALA A 122 -22.41 4.28 -0.63
N SER A 123 -22.58 4.83 0.58
CA SER A 123 -22.11 6.16 0.96
C SER A 123 -20.59 6.26 1.04
N VAL A 124 -19.91 5.16 1.39
CA VAL A 124 -18.45 5.12 1.44
C VAL A 124 -17.86 5.07 0.05
N ILE A 125 -18.45 4.29 -0.85
CA ILE A 125 -18.03 4.28 -2.27
C ILE A 125 -18.21 5.67 -2.90
N GLU A 126 -19.28 6.39 -2.56
CA GLU A 126 -19.46 7.77 -2.99
C GLU A 126 -18.36 8.70 -2.46
N LEU A 127 -18.02 8.61 -1.17
CA LEU A 127 -16.90 9.35 -0.59
C LEU A 127 -15.58 9.03 -1.31
N PHE A 128 -15.25 7.75 -1.49
CA PHE A 128 -13.99 7.34 -2.12
C PHE A 128 -13.93 7.77 -3.60
N ASN A 129 -15.07 7.78 -4.29
CA ASN A 129 -15.18 8.34 -5.64
C ASN A 129 -14.92 9.86 -5.66
N LEU A 130 -15.41 10.61 -4.66
CA LEU A 130 -15.17 12.04 -4.53
C LEU A 130 -13.70 12.35 -4.19
N LEU A 131 -13.10 11.53 -3.31
CA LEU A 131 -11.69 11.65 -2.95
C LEU A 131 -10.77 11.21 -4.08
N GLY A 132 -11.23 10.41 -5.04
CA GLY A 132 -10.44 9.98 -6.19
C GLY A 132 -9.34 9.00 -5.82
N TYR A 133 -9.70 7.90 -5.17
CA TYR A 133 -8.81 6.74 -4.98
C TYR A 133 -8.41 6.16 -6.34
N ASP A 134 -7.17 5.70 -6.45
CA ASP A 134 -6.63 5.06 -7.65
C ASP A 134 -6.88 3.55 -7.68
N ALA A 135 -6.89 2.90 -6.52
CA ALA A 135 -7.23 1.49 -6.32
C ALA A 135 -7.47 1.19 -4.83
N ALA A 136 -8.19 0.11 -4.56
CA ALA A 136 -8.33 -0.47 -3.23
C ALA A 136 -8.11 -1.99 -3.28
N ALA A 137 -7.55 -2.59 -2.23
CA ALA A 137 -7.61 -4.04 -2.06
C ALA A 137 -9.04 -4.49 -1.70
N ILE A 138 -9.36 -5.75 -1.96
CA ILE A 138 -10.51 -6.40 -1.35
C ILE A 138 -10.12 -6.94 0.01
N GLY A 139 -10.77 -6.49 1.06
CA GLY A 139 -10.68 -7.05 2.40
C GLY A 139 -11.72 -8.12 2.70
N ASN A 140 -11.66 -8.70 3.89
CA ASN A 140 -12.60 -9.75 4.26
C ASN A 140 -14.02 -9.22 4.49
N HIS A 141 -14.16 -8.00 4.98
CA HIS A 141 -15.45 -7.40 5.29
C HIS A 141 -16.18 -6.84 4.06
N GLU A 142 -15.51 -6.75 2.91
CA GLU A 142 -16.17 -6.54 1.61
C GLU A 142 -17.20 -7.65 1.29
N PHE A 143 -17.03 -8.85 1.85
CA PHE A 143 -17.91 -10.00 1.61
C PHE A 143 -19.09 -10.13 2.58
N ASP A 144 -19.20 -9.27 3.60
CA ASP A 144 -20.18 -9.45 4.69
C ASP A 144 -21.64 -9.42 4.24
N TRP A 145 -21.93 -8.75 3.13
CA TRP A 145 -23.27 -8.70 2.52
C TRP A 145 -23.41 -9.59 1.28
N GLY A 146 -22.47 -10.52 1.08
CA GLY A 146 -22.42 -11.42 -0.06
C GLY A 146 -21.83 -10.81 -1.33
N ILE A 147 -21.42 -11.68 -2.25
CA ILE A 147 -20.74 -11.30 -3.50
C ILE A 147 -21.60 -10.40 -4.38
N ASP A 148 -22.92 -10.59 -4.42
CA ASP A 148 -23.81 -9.74 -5.22
C ASP A 148 -23.77 -8.27 -4.75
N THR A 149 -23.73 -8.06 -3.43
CA THR A 149 -23.59 -6.70 -2.87
C THR A 149 -22.21 -6.14 -3.19
N LEU A 150 -21.13 -6.93 -3.03
CA LEU A 150 -19.78 -6.52 -3.39
C LEU A 150 -19.71 -6.10 -4.86
N GLN A 151 -20.24 -6.90 -5.78
CA GLN A 151 -20.29 -6.57 -7.21
C GLN A 151 -21.03 -5.27 -7.49
N ALA A 152 -22.15 -5.02 -6.80
CA ALA A 152 -22.87 -3.75 -6.92
C ALA A 152 -22.02 -2.55 -6.47
N ARG A 153 -21.17 -2.72 -5.45
CA ARG A 153 -20.27 -1.66 -4.95
C ARG A 153 -19.05 -1.47 -5.84
N VAL A 154 -18.48 -2.56 -6.36
CA VAL A 154 -17.47 -2.52 -7.42
C VAL A 154 -18.00 -1.75 -8.64
N ALA A 155 -19.23 -2.03 -9.07
CA ALA A 155 -19.84 -1.33 -10.20
C ALA A 155 -20.13 0.17 -9.92
N GLN A 156 -20.29 0.55 -8.66
CA GLN A 156 -20.45 1.95 -8.24
C GLN A 156 -19.10 2.68 -8.15
N ALA A 157 -18.01 1.98 -7.88
CA ALA A 157 -16.69 2.55 -7.70
C ALA A 157 -16.10 3.07 -9.03
N ARG A 158 -15.42 4.22 -8.98
CA ARG A 158 -14.65 4.81 -10.10
C ARG A 158 -13.19 4.36 -10.09
N PHE A 159 -12.87 3.43 -9.19
CA PHE A 159 -11.56 2.82 -8.98
C PHE A 159 -11.75 1.30 -8.88
N PRO A 160 -10.74 0.51 -9.25
CA PRO A 160 -10.83 -0.94 -9.15
C PRO A 160 -10.61 -1.42 -7.72
N PHE A 161 -11.40 -2.41 -7.31
CA PHE A 161 -11.11 -3.28 -6.18
C PHE A 161 -10.26 -4.46 -6.67
N LEU A 162 -9.04 -4.57 -6.15
CA LEU A 162 -8.02 -5.49 -6.63
C LEU A 162 -7.87 -6.71 -5.72
N SER A 163 -7.70 -7.88 -6.34
CA SER A 163 -7.24 -9.09 -5.64
C SER A 163 -6.66 -10.12 -6.62
N ALA A 164 -5.37 -10.39 -6.50
CA ALA A 164 -4.64 -11.34 -7.33
C ALA A 164 -4.70 -12.79 -6.82
N ASN A 165 -5.09 -12.97 -5.55
CA ASN A 165 -5.12 -14.27 -4.89
C ASN A 165 -6.53 -14.80 -4.65
N ILE A 166 -7.56 -14.18 -5.23
CA ILE A 166 -8.91 -14.76 -5.27
C ILE A 166 -9.12 -15.44 -6.62
N VAL A 167 -9.57 -16.70 -6.58
CA VAL A 167 -10.04 -17.42 -7.76
C VAL A 167 -11.41 -18.04 -7.50
N GLU A 168 -12.22 -18.17 -8.55
CA GLU A 168 -13.47 -18.89 -8.50
C GLU A 168 -13.20 -20.40 -8.44
N ARG A 169 -13.82 -21.10 -7.49
CA ARG A 169 -13.64 -22.54 -7.27
C ARG A 169 -13.98 -23.38 -8.51
N ALA A 170 -14.97 -22.96 -9.29
CA ALA A 170 -15.45 -23.74 -10.43
C ALA A 170 -14.55 -23.60 -11.67
N SER A 171 -13.92 -22.45 -11.87
CA SER A 171 -13.14 -22.13 -13.07
C SER A 171 -11.63 -22.07 -12.81
N GLU A 172 -11.21 -21.95 -11.55
CA GLU A 172 -9.85 -21.66 -11.10
C GLU A 172 -9.28 -20.36 -11.70
N ARG A 173 -10.16 -19.44 -12.10
CA ARG A 173 -9.79 -18.14 -12.69
C ARG A 173 -10.14 -16.99 -11.74
N ALA A 174 -9.47 -15.86 -11.92
CA ALA A 174 -9.81 -14.63 -11.22
C ALA A 174 -11.27 -14.22 -11.53
N PRO A 175 -12.06 -13.77 -10.54
CA PRO A 175 -13.41 -13.29 -10.77
C PRO A 175 -13.42 -12.06 -11.70
N SER A 176 -14.37 -11.96 -12.61
CA SER A 176 -14.43 -10.87 -13.60
C SER A 176 -14.62 -9.47 -13.00
N TRP A 177 -15.12 -9.40 -11.76
CA TRP A 177 -15.41 -8.18 -11.02
C TRP A 177 -14.24 -7.73 -10.13
N SER A 178 -13.16 -8.50 -10.02
CA SER A 178 -11.95 -8.06 -9.31
C SER A 178 -10.71 -8.38 -10.14
N PRO A 179 -10.17 -7.38 -10.86
CA PRO A 179 -8.90 -7.58 -11.56
C PRO A 179 -7.77 -7.78 -10.54
N ALA A 180 -6.77 -8.58 -10.91
CA ALA A 180 -5.61 -8.82 -10.08
C ALA A 180 -4.74 -7.56 -9.88
N THR A 181 -4.66 -6.73 -10.94
CA THR A 181 -3.72 -5.62 -11.02
C THR A 181 -4.31 -4.38 -11.68
N ARG A 182 -3.62 -3.24 -11.50
CA ARG A 182 -3.89 -1.97 -12.17
C ARG A 182 -2.56 -1.30 -12.55
N LEU A 183 -2.45 -0.83 -13.79
CA LEU A 183 -1.36 0.04 -14.21
C LEU A 183 -1.81 1.51 -14.16
N LEU A 184 -0.99 2.35 -13.54
CA LEU A 184 -1.20 3.80 -13.37
C LEU A 184 0.03 4.53 -13.95
N GLU A 185 -0.11 5.84 -14.21
CA GLU A 185 1.03 6.70 -14.55
C GLU A 185 0.95 8.01 -13.78
N ARG A 186 2.09 8.46 -13.24
CA ARG A 186 2.25 9.77 -12.60
C ARG A 186 3.60 10.35 -12.98
N LYS A 187 3.60 11.60 -13.46
CA LYS A 187 4.83 12.30 -13.92
C LYS A 187 5.70 11.45 -14.86
N GLY A 188 5.09 10.64 -15.72
CA GLY A 188 5.78 9.78 -16.68
C GLY A 188 6.25 8.42 -16.13
N VAL A 189 6.16 8.17 -14.82
CA VAL A 189 6.52 6.88 -14.20
C VAL A 189 5.29 5.97 -14.19
N ARG A 190 5.45 4.75 -14.72
CA ARG A 190 4.41 3.73 -14.73
C ARG A 190 4.44 2.89 -13.45
N ILE A 191 3.30 2.79 -12.80
CA ILE A 191 3.15 2.17 -11.47
C ILE A 191 2.19 0.98 -11.60
N GLY A 192 2.71 -0.21 -11.37
CA GLY A 192 1.92 -1.43 -11.27
C GLY A 192 1.41 -1.64 -9.86
N VAL A 193 0.11 -1.82 -9.69
CA VAL A 193 -0.54 -2.08 -8.40
C VAL A 193 -1.11 -3.49 -8.40
N ILE A 194 -0.82 -4.29 -7.38
CA ILE A 194 -1.29 -5.66 -7.20
C ILE A 194 -2.18 -5.70 -5.94
N GLY A 195 -3.39 -6.24 -6.03
CA GLY A 195 -4.24 -6.43 -4.85
C GLY A 195 -4.06 -7.81 -4.21
N LEU A 196 -4.26 -7.93 -2.91
CA LEU A 196 -4.30 -9.19 -2.18
C LEU A 196 -5.36 -9.14 -1.08
N THR A 197 -5.96 -10.29 -0.81
CA THR A 197 -6.97 -10.50 0.24
C THR A 197 -6.52 -11.61 1.18
N THR A 198 -6.67 -11.41 2.49
CA THR A 198 -6.29 -12.40 3.51
C THR A 198 -6.88 -13.78 3.21
N ARG A 199 -6.09 -14.84 3.38
CA ARG A 199 -6.57 -16.22 3.25
C ARG A 199 -7.51 -16.62 4.38
N SER A 200 -7.58 -15.81 5.44
CA SER A 200 -8.48 -16.00 6.56
C SER A 200 -9.92 -15.61 6.26
N THR A 201 -10.23 -15.00 5.10
CA THR A 201 -11.58 -14.53 4.76
C THR A 201 -12.69 -15.55 5.03
N PRO A 202 -12.57 -16.86 4.66
CA PRO A 202 -13.62 -17.84 4.95
C PRO A 202 -13.92 -18.04 6.45
N ALA A 203 -13.02 -17.60 7.35
CA ALA A 203 -13.18 -17.65 8.79
C ALA A 203 -13.53 -16.28 9.42
N THR A 204 -13.42 -15.18 8.67
CA THR A 204 -13.67 -13.81 9.17
C THR A 204 -14.92 -13.15 8.57
N THR A 205 -15.54 -13.77 7.56
CA THR A 205 -16.92 -13.48 7.14
C THR A 205 -17.80 -14.72 7.30
N LEU A 206 -19.08 -14.65 6.89
CA LEU A 206 -19.93 -15.84 6.81
C LEU A 206 -19.39 -16.79 5.70
N PRO A 207 -19.04 -18.05 6.01
CA PRO A 207 -18.43 -18.96 5.02
C PRO A 207 -19.26 -19.11 3.74
N ASP A 208 -20.59 -19.07 3.85
CA ASP A 208 -21.51 -19.16 2.70
C ASP A 208 -21.37 -17.99 1.73
N ASN A 209 -20.96 -16.80 2.20
CA ASN A 209 -20.74 -15.62 1.34
C ASN A 209 -19.58 -15.82 0.36
N VAL A 210 -18.64 -16.72 0.68
CA VAL A 210 -17.40 -16.93 -0.08
C VAL A 210 -17.19 -18.38 -0.50
N ARG A 211 -18.18 -19.26 -0.35
CA ARG A 211 -18.06 -20.70 -0.65
C ARG A 211 -17.61 -21.00 -2.08
N GLN A 212 -17.95 -20.12 -3.03
CA GLN A 212 -17.55 -20.22 -4.44
C GLN A 212 -16.14 -19.71 -4.74
N LEU A 213 -15.44 -19.13 -3.76
CA LEU A 213 -14.11 -18.55 -3.92
C LEU A 213 -13.05 -19.42 -3.22
N VAL A 214 -11.82 -19.28 -3.70
CA VAL A 214 -10.61 -19.82 -3.09
C VAL A 214 -9.61 -18.67 -2.95
N PHE A 215 -9.03 -18.55 -1.76
CA PHE A 215 -8.03 -17.54 -1.41
C PHE A 215 -6.66 -18.21 -1.42
N THR A 216 -5.90 -18.02 -2.50
CA THR A 216 -4.60 -18.65 -2.73
C THR A 216 -3.48 -17.96 -1.96
N ASP A 217 -2.29 -18.54 -2.01
CA ASP A 217 -1.09 -17.98 -1.39
C ASP A 217 -0.79 -16.55 -1.88
N LEU A 218 -0.41 -15.67 -0.93
CA LEU A 218 -0.18 -14.25 -1.17
C LEU A 218 1.07 -14.03 -2.01
N ALA A 219 2.21 -14.60 -1.61
CA ALA A 219 3.49 -14.41 -2.30
C ALA A 219 3.45 -15.00 -3.71
N GLN A 220 2.88 -16.20 -3.87
CA GLN A 220 2.73 -16.79 -5.20
C GLN A 220 1.83 -15.95 -6.12
N ALA A 221 0.79 -15.29 -5.59
CA ALA A 221 -0.05 -14.41 -6.38
C ALA A 221 0.71 -13.17 -6.86
N VAL A 222 1.51 -12.55 -5.98
CA VAL A 222 2.41 -11.44 -6.35
C VAL A 222 3.39 -11.88 -7.44
N ASN A 223 4.08 -13.00 -7.24
CA ASN A 223 5.12 -13.48 -8.16
C ASN A 223 4.57 -13.85 -9.55
N ARG A 224 3.27 -14.18 -9.66
CA ARG A 224 2.59 -14.37 -10.95
C ARG A 224 2.25 -13.05 -11.66
N ALA A 225 1.96 -12.00 -10.89
CA ALA A 225 1.52 -10.70 -11.41
C ALA A 225 2.68 -9.79 -11.80
N VAL A 226 3.80 -9.84 -11.08
CA VAL A 226 4.97 -8.97 -11.30
C VAL A 226 5.49 -9.01 -12.75
N PRO A 227 5.75 -10.19 -13.36
CA PRO A 227 6.26 -10.22 -14.74
C PRO A 227 5.28 -9.63 -15.76
N GLN A 228 3.97 -9.70 -15.50
CA GLN A 228 2.95 -9.15 -16.38
C GLN A 228 2.94 -7.61 -16.32
N LEU A 229 3.11 -7.04 -15.13
CA LEU A 229 3.22 -5.60 -14.95
C LEU A 229 4.52 -5.05 -15.52
N GLN A 230 5.65 -5.73 -15.30
CA GLN A 230 6.93 -5.36 -15.92
C GLN A 230 6.87 -5.43 -17.44
N ALA A 231 6.25 -6.46 -18.02
CA ALA A 231 6.03 -6.55 -19.45
C ALA A 231 5.11 -5.44 -20.00
N ALA A 232 4.18 -4.94 -19.18
CA ALA A 232 3.38 -3.75 -19.49
C ALA A 232 4.14 -2.43 -19.24
N GLY A 233 5.38 -2.51 -18.76
CA GLY A 233 6.30 -1.40 -18.55
C GLY A 233 6.20 -0.71 -17.20
N ALA A 234 5.63 -1.36 -16.18
CA ALA A 234 5.71 -0.86 -14.82
C ALA A 234 7.17 -0.71 -14.38
N GLU A 235 7.50 0.48 -13.87
CA GLU A 235 8.80 0.83 -13.28
C GLU A 235 8.77 0.68 -11.76
N LEU A 236 7.60 0.90 -11.15
CA LEU A 236 7.33 0.64 -9.73
C LEU A 236 6.26 -0.43 -9.55
N ILE A 237 6.41 -1.28 -8.55
CA ILE A 237 5.41 -2.27 -8.13
C ILE A 237 4.98 -2.03 -6.69
N VAL A 238 3.67 -1.79 -6.52
CA VAL A 238 3.02 -1.62 -5.23
C VAL A 238 2.05 -2.77 -4.97
N VAL A 239 2.09 -3.33 -3.77
CA VAL A 239 1.13 -4.34 -3.31
C VAL A 239 0.14 -3.69 -2.32
N LEU A 240 -1.16 -3.77 -2.62
CA LEU A 240 -2.25 -3.49 -1.68
C LEU A 240 -2.69 -4.80 -1.06
N ALA A 241 -2.37 -5.02 0.20
CA ALA A 241 -2.68 -6.26 0.89
C ALA A 241 -3.66 -6.02 2.03
N HIS A 242 -4.88 -6.54 1.90
CA HIS A 242 -5.73 -6.72 3.06
C HIS A 242 -5.30 -7.98 3.83
N ALA A 243 -4.09 -7.93 4.37
CA ALA A 243 -3.45 -8.93 5.18
C ALA A 243 -2.54 -8.20 6.17
N GLY A 244 -2.57 -8.63 7.42
CA GLY A 244 -1.98 -7.84 8.51
C GLY A 244 -0.58 -8.26 8.91
N ALA A 245 0.15 -7.29 9.44
CA ALA A 245 1.41 -7.47 10.14
C ALA A 245 1.31 -6.89 11.55
N VAL A 246 2.08 -7.46 12.47
CA VAL A 246 2.29 -6.97 13.83
C VAL A 246 3.75 -7.13 14.21
N TYR A 247 4.31 -6.17 14.96
CA TYR A 247 5.64 -6.31 15.53
C TYR A 247 5.56 -7.14 16.82
N ASP A 248 6.21 -8.30 16.83
CA ASP A 248 6.39 -9.13 18.02
C ASP A 248 7.66 -8.66 18.74
N ALA A 249 7.48 -7.98 19.88
CA ALA A 249 8.57 -7.44 20.67
C ALA A 249 9.45 -8.52 21.30
N ASP A 250 8.87 -9.67 21.68
CA ASP A 250 9.62 -10.76 22.33
C ASP A 250 10.51 -11.48 21.32
N ALA A 251 10.03 -11.64 20.08
CA ALA A 251 10.80 -12.25 19.00
C ALA A 251 11.60 -11.25 18.16
N GLU A 252 11.54 -9.95 18.51
CA GLU A 252 12.15 -8.83 17.80
C GLU A 252 11.96 -8.91 16.28
N ARG A 253 10.74 -9.24 15.84
CA ARG A 253 10.43 -9.39 14.42
C ARG A 253 8.98 -9.10 14.10
N TYR A 254 8.72 -8.70 12.86
CA TYR A 254 7.38 -8.68 12.31
C TYR A 254 6.84 -10.10 12.08
N ARG A 255 5.56 -10.29 12.36
CA ARG A 255 4.77 -11.50 12.12
C ARG A 255 3.41 -11.14 11.54
N GLY A 256 2.69 -12.14 11.06
CA GLY A 256 1.37 -11.96 10.47
C GLY A 256 1.41 -12.26 8.98
N GLU A 257 0.23 -12.46 8.40
CA GLU A 257 0.10 -13.07 7.09
C GLU A 257 0.90 -12.34 5.99
N ILE A 258 0.90 -11.00 5.99
CA ILE A 258 1.68 -10.24 5.01
C ILE A 258 3.17 -10.26 5.32
N ALA A 259 3.55 -10.11 6.60
CA ALA A 259 4.96 -10.12 7.02
C ALA A 259 5.63 -11.48 6.78
N ASP A 260 4.88 -12.57 6.92
CA ASP A 260 5.34 -13.93 6.66
C ASP A 260 5.41 -14.23 5.14
N ALA A 261 4.63 -13.53 4.31
CA ALA A 261 4.63 -13.68 2.85
C ALA A 261 5.71 -12.85 2.14
N MET A 262 6.01 -11.63 2.62
CA MET A 262 6.97 -10.71 1.98
C MET A 262 8.34 -11.33 1.68
N PRO A 263 8.95 -12.20 2.53
CA PRO A 263 10.23 -12.83 2.21
C PRO A 263 10.24 -13.73 0.98
N ALA A 264 9.07 -14.19 0.53
CA ALA A 264 8.92 -15.02 -0.66
C ALA A 264 8.37 -14.23 -1.86
N MET A 265 8.12 -12.92 -1.72
CA MET A 265 7.69 -12.06 -2.82
C MET A 265 8.86 -11.75 -3.75
N ASP A 266 8.53 -11.42 -4.99
CA ASP A 266 9.47 -10.95 -5.99
C ASP A 266 10.19 -9.68 -5.50
N ALA A 267 11.50 -9.61 -5.75
CA ALA A 267 12.33 -8.50 -5.30
C ALA A 267 12.00 -7.17 -6.00
N ALA A 268 11.23 -7.20 -7.08
CA ALA A 268 10.76 -6.00 -7.77
C ALA A 268 9.62 -5.25 -7.03
N VAL A 269 9.13 -5.75 -5.89
CA VAL A 269 8.12 -5.06 -5.09
C VAL A 269 8.77 -3.93 -4.27
N ASP A 270 8.34 -2.69 -4.48
CA ASP A 270 8.92 -1.52 -3.81
C ASP A 270 8.18 -1.15 -2.51
N LEU A 271 6.85 -1.34 -2.51
CA LEU A 271 5.97 -0.89 -1.43
C LEU A 271 4.83 -1.88 -1.19
N VAL A 272 4.58 -2.19 0.08
CA VAL A 272 3.41 -2.92 0.57
C VAL A 272 2.58 -1.98 1.44
N VAL A 273 1.36 -1.69 0.98
CA VAL A 273 0.30 -1.06 1.77
C VAL A 273 -0.55 -2.17 2.36
N SER A 274 -0.47 -2.36 3.68
CA SER A 274 -1.20 -3.41 4.40
C SER A 274 -2.46 -2.90 5.10
N GLY A 275 -3.27 -3.82 5.65
CA GLY A 275 -4.46 -3.54 6.45
C GLY A 275 -4.75 -4.66 7.45
N HIS A 276 -6.02 -4.89 7.78
CA HIS A 276 -6.55 -6.04 8.53
C HIS A 276 -6.25 -6.06 10.04
N THR A 277 -5.03 -5.72 10.47
CA THR A 277 -4.66 -5.75 11.90
C THR A 277 -5.02 -4.47 12.66
N HIS A 278 -5.46 -3.42 11.96
CA HIS A 278 -5.78 -2.09 12.51
C HIS A 278 -4.62 -1.43 13.28
N THR A 279 -3.39 -1.84 12.95
CA THR A 279 -2.18 -1.38 13.60
C THR A 279 -1.50 -0.27 12.82
N LEU A 280 -0.55 0.40 13.46
CA LEU A 280 0.36 1.31 12.78
C LEU A 280 1.59 0.51 12.35
N GLN A 281 1.90 0.50 11.05
CA GLN A 281 3.13 -0.09 10.53
C GLN A 281 3.92 0.95 9.74
N ASN A 282 5.22 0.99 10.01
CA ASN A 282 6.21 1.77 9.29
C ASN A 282 7.53 1.00 9.41
N ALA A 283 7.74 0.07 8.48
CA ALA A 283 8.84 -0.86 8.52
C ALA A 283 9.46 -1.03 7.14
N GLU A 284 10.64 -1.64 7.11
CA GLU A 284 11.26 -2.15 5.91
C GLU A 284 11.59 -3.62 6.16
N LEU A 285 11.06 -4.52 5.32
CA LEU A 285 11.28 -5.95 5.41
C LEU A 285 11.89 -6.42 4.09
N ASN A 286 13.12 -6.93 4.13
CA ASN A 286 13.86 -7.40 2.96
C ASN A 286 13.95 -6.35 1.83
N GLY A 287 14.17 -5.07 2.18
CA GLY A 287 14.26 -3.97 1.22
C GLY A 287 12.92 -3.42 0.75
N ILE A 288 11.80 -4.00 1.20
CA ILE A 288 10.45 -3.58 0.81
C ILE A 288 9.85 -2.74 1.92
N VAL A 289 9.35 -1.54 1.59
CA VAL A 289 8.64 -0.68 2.54
C VAL A 289 7.28 -1.29 2.89
N LEU A 290 6.96 -1.40 4.18
CA LEU A 290 5.67 -1.86 4.69
C LEU A 290 5.00 -0.75 5.50
N VAL A 291 3.78 -0.39 5.12
CA VAL A 291 2.95 0.59 5.84
C VAL A 291 1.57 0.06 6.21
N GLN A 292 1.01 0.60 7.30
CA GLN A 292 -0.38 0.44 7.72
C GLN A 292 -0.80 1.67 8.53
N ALA A 293 -1.97 2.22 8.23
CA ALA A 293 -2.47 3.48 8.75
C ALA A 293 -3.65 3.27 9.73
N ARG A 294 -3.48 2.40 10.74
CA ARG A 294 -4.50 2.11 11.77
C ARG A 294 -5.84 1.72 11.14
N SER A 295 -6.93 2.41 11.46
CA SER A 295 -8.27 2.17 10.90
C SER A 295 -9.16 3.41 11.04
N SER A 296 -10.38 3.37 10.51
CA SER A 296 -11.41 4.42 10.66
C SER A 296 -11.01 5.81 10.14
N GLY A 297 -10.06 5.87 9.20
CA GLY A 297 -9.49 7.13 8.71
C GLY A 297 -8.71 7.92 9.75
N THR A 298 -8.30 7.28 10.87
CA THR A 298 -7.60 7.93 11.98
C THR A 298 -6.11 8.16 11.72
N ALA A 299 -5.58 7.63 10.61
CA ALA A 299 -4.25 7.92 10.14
C ALA A 299 -4.23 7.88 8.61
N LEU A 300 -3.19 8.48 8.03
CA LEU A 300 -2.90 8.45 6.61
C LEU A 300 -1.41 8.13 6.44
N ALA A 301 -1.06 7.03 5.78
CA ALA A 301 0.33 6.77 5.43
C ALA A 301 0.73 7.63 4.22
N ILE A 302 1.88 8.30 4.32
CA ILE A 302 2.47 9.15 3.29
C ILE A 302 3.86 8.59 3.01
N VAL A 303 4.02 7.94 1.85
CA VAL A 303 5.29 7.37 1.39
C VAL A 303 5.76 8.17 0.19
N ASP A 304 6.91 8.82 0.31
CA ASP A 304 7.55 9.51 -0.79
C ASP A 304 8.64 8.64 -1.38
N LEU A 305 8.55 8.39 -2.68
CA LEU A 305 9.55 7.65 -3.46
C LEU A 305 10.17 8.58 -4.51
N TRP A 306 11.47 8.47 -4.66
CA TRP A 306 12.25 9.11 -5.70
C TRP A 306 12.73 8.04 -6.67
N VAL A 307 12.33 8.19 -7.93
CA VAL A 307 12.56 7.19 -8.98
C VAL A 307 13.53 7.74 -9.99
N ASP A 308 14.64 7.04 -10.23
CA ASP A 308 15.53 7.41 -11.32
C ASP A 308 14.84 7.18 -12.67
N PRO A 309 14.64 8.22 -13.51
CA PRO A 309 13.94 8.08 -14.79
C PRO A 309 14.72 7.27 -15.84
N GLU A 310 16.02 7.01 -15.65
CA GLU A 310 16.81 6.19 -16.58
C GLU A 310 16.70 4.69 -16.28
N SER A 311 16.83 4.32 -15.00
CA SER A 311 16.79 2.92 -14.56
C SER A 311 15.40 2.44 -14.15
N GLY A 312 14.50 3.36 -13.77
CA GLY A 312 13.22 3.06 -13.13
C GLY A 312 13.33 2.65 -11.66
N GLU A 313 14.55 2.64 -11.08
CA GLU A 313 14.78 2.19 -9.71
C GLU A 313 14.46 3.28 -8.68
N VAL A 314 14.00 2.85 -7.49
CA VAL A 314 13.83 3.73 -6.33
C VAL A 314 15.20 4.09 -5.74
N VAL A 315 15.58 5.37 -5.86
CA VAL A 315 16.85 5.88 -5.29
C VAL A 315 16.73 6.34 -3.85
N CYS A 316 15.52 6.64 -3.40
CA CYS A 316 15.23 7.03 -2.02
C CYS A 316 13.76 6.81 -1.68
N SER A 317 13.50 6.44 -0.43
CA SER A 317 12.16 6.42 0.16
C SER A 317 12.13 7.16 1.50
N THR A 318 11.01 7.85 1.78
CA THR A 318 10.71 8.35 3.12
C THR A 318 9.27 8.03 3.49
N VAL A 319 9.04 7.62 4.73
CA VAL A 319 7.72 7.22 5.22
C VAL A 319 7.33 8.08 6.41
N ASP A 320 6.09 8.55 6.42
CA ASP A 320 5.42 9.14 7.58
C ASP A 320 4.00 8.60 7.68
N VAL A 321 3.50 8.39 8.90
CA VAL A 321 2.14 7.90 9.13
C VAL A 321 1.47 8.75 10.21
N PRO A 322 1.10 10.02 9.91
CA PRO A 322 0.44 10.91 10.85
C PRO A 322 -0.89 10.36 11.36
N THR A 323 -1.17 10.62 12.64
CA THR A 323 -2.40 10.27 13.39
C THR A 323 -3.15 11.51 13.86
#